data_AF-A0A396ZZ81-F1
#
_entry.id   AF-A0A396ZZ81-F1
#
_cell.length_a   1.000
_cell.length_b   1.000
_cell.length_c   1.000
_cell.angle_alpha   90.00
_cell.angle_beta   90.00
_cell.angle_gamma   90.00
#
_symmetry.space_group_name_H-M   'P 1'
#
loop_
_entity.id
_entity.type
_entity.pdbx_description
1 polymer ?
#
loop_
_entity_poly.entity_id
_entity_poly.type
_entity_poly.pdbx_seq_one_letter_code
_entity_poly.pdbx_strand_id
1 'polypeptide(L)'
;MVKSTTLLAALAPLALVAAEAPIPAHPFGIPYNDGSPDAPIQIDFFLDLLCPDSAHAFPNVVKLADKYPIDVRVLFHHFPLPYHRNAYILHQAATTILNATNDDASFAKWADTVLKNRKLFSHNATVEGVSANIKKLAATAFPDLKGSVIDAGLANRQRNLEVRWDFKYGGTRGVYGTPAIFINGIFVDFNDNVTYDRLYDKVQPLFLAPQPAPPRVEYNYSLWSPLTSHFLPAKQEFRYPNTDEYGWNALDSSMSAHDFVMTHSIKYKRGLYCVLPPPMLSTVDDAERQKTLDEFTDRFSRFLDYIRAKARKDDAAPLGVPNNVMDVSLLMGEKTPRRVLQGDIKIPLSAPDAPLQYVRPPMSVKLQQWLNIHYDVEFLPVQVYHIEVQWLVCRSALVDDFILGLQRRAKQFNLDIIPMPENCGASTMDVHPLICPVFFPLRSAADFAVVEHKLTAELQFCLEGIHRIPYESMTYQYNGPKETKAISPAHRSASGKTRPPQRTYRQFIHRSMSCFVRLTDAGVIWISSRRMHSTAMQTLFCQLQHVIQTISVTDEMKKLDFFQTTTSTTASVFMADQQKQIGTMLEEHDCLSPTAA
;
A
#
# COMPACT_ATOMS: atom_id res chain seq x y z
N MET A 1 31.19 23.96 53.30
CA MET A 1 32.19 22.89 53.18
C MET A 1 31.47 21.55 53.22
N VAL A 2 31.13 21.01 52.05
CA VAL A 2 30.34 19.78 51.90
C VAL A 2 31.31 18.62 51.63
N LYS A 3 31.12 17.53 52.37
CA LYS A 3 31.96 16.32 52.36
C LYS A 3 31.89 15.62 51.00
N SER A 4 33.06 15.22 50.51
CA SER A 4 33.27 14.51 49.26
C SER A 4 32.90 13.02 49.43
N THR A 5 31.96 12.54 48.62
CA THR A 5 31.60 11.13 48.48
C THR A 5 32.22 10.60 47.19
N THR A 6 33.28 9.81 47.30
CA THR A 6 33.88 9.05 46.21
C THR A 6 33.05 7.80 45.96
N LEU A 7 32.35 7.75 44.83
CA LEU A 7 31.63 6.58 44.34
C LEU A 7 32.63 5.65 43.63
N LEU A 8 32.85 4.46 44.18
CA LEU A 8 33.66 3.41 43.56
C LEU A 8 32.86 2.80 42.39
N ALA A 9 33.23 3.14 41.16
CA ALA A 9 32.68 2.48 39.98
C ALA A 9 33.30 1.09 39.84
N ALA A 10 32.53 0.04 40.13
CA ALA A 10 32.90 -1.33 39.83
C ALA A 10 32.91 -1.53 38.30
N LEU A 11 34.11 -1.62 37.71
CA LEU A 11 34.29 -2.18 36.37
C LEU A 11 34.00 -3.68 36.42
N ALA A 12 32.79 -4.07 36.02
CA ALA A 12 32.54 -5.44 35.56
C ALA A 12 33.17 -5.59 34.16
N PRO A 13 34.03 -6.59 33.89
CA PRO A 13 34.49 -6.84 32.54
C PRO A 13 33.28 -7.32 31.74
N LEU A 14 32.94 -6.59 30.66
CA LEU A 14 32.10 -7.12 29.59
C LEU A 14 32.84 -8.33 29.00
N ALA A 15 32.53 -9.53 29.49
CA ALA A 15 32.77 -10.73 28.72
C ALA A 15 31.85 -10.64 27.49
N LEU A 16 32.45 -10.32 26.35
CA LEU A 16 31.80 -10.41 25.05
C LEU A 16 31.41 -11.88 24.85
N VAL A 17 30.19 -12.25 25.24
CA VAL A 17 29.63 -13.55 24.91
C VAL A 17 29.36 -13.52 23.41
N ALA A 18 30.29 -14.05 22.62
CA ALA A 18 30.07 -14.34 21.21
C ALA A 18 28.98 -15.44 21.14
N ALA A 19 27.72 -15.01 21.08
CA ALA A 19 26.55 -15.87 20.97
C ALA A 19 26.33 -16.37 19.53
N GLU A 20 27.16 -15.97 18.59
CA GLU A 20 27.08 -16.37 17.18
C GLU A 20 27.28 -17.88 17.01
N ALA A 21 26.49 -18.49 16.12
CA ALA A 21 26.74 -19.85 15.69
C ALA A 21 28.08 -19.86 14.92
N PRO A 22 29.04 -20.74 15.26
CA PRO A 22 30.31 -20.78 14.54
C PRO A 22 30.06 -21.11 13.07
N ILE A 23 30.83 -20.47 12.18
CA ILE A 23 30.79 -20.79 10.75
C ILE A 23 31.32 -22.21 10.58
N PRO A 24 30.51 -23.16 10.09
CA PRO A 24 30.96 -24.54 9.97
C PRO A 24 31.95 -24.70 8.82
N ALA A 25 32.87 -25.66 8.94
CA ALA A 25 33.83 -25.97 7.89
C ALA A 25 33.18 -26.63 6.66
N HIS A 26 32.01 -27.24 6.84
CA HIS A 26 31.18 -27.88 5.81
C HIS A 26 29.70 -27.56 6.08
N PRO A 27 28.80 -27.64 5.09
CA PRO A 27 27.37 -27.53 5.35
C PRO A 27 26.94 -28.48 6.47
N PHE A 28 26.14 -27.99 7.42
CA PHE A 28 25.57 -28.83 8.47
C PHE A 28 24.60 -29.86 7.89
N GLY A 29 24.38 -30.96 8.61
CA GLY A 29 23.52 -32.07 8.21
C GLY A 29 24.31 -33.33 7.88
N ILE A 30 23.71 -34.48 8.16
CA ILE A 30 24.30 -35.81 7.92
C ILE A 30 23.59 -36.42 6.72
N PRO A 31 24.26 -36.66 5.59
CA PRO A 31 23.61 -37.19 4.40
C PRO A 31 23.18 -38.65 4.61
N TYR A 32 22.04 -39.01 4.05
CA TYR A 32 21.61 -40.40 4.01
C TYR A 32 22.20 -41.11 2.77
N ASN A 33 22.87 -42.25 2.97
CA ASN A 33 23.42 -43.12 1.91
C ASN A 33 24.24 -42.37 0.84
N ASP A 34 25.13 -41.47 1.24
CA ASP A 34 25.98 -40.66 0.34
C ASP A 34 25.19 -39.92 -0.76
N GLY A 35 23.95 -39.52 -0.47
CA GLY A 35 23.07 -38.87 -1.43
C GLY A 35 23.73 -37.67 -2.12
N SER A 36 23.59 -37.61 -3.45
CA SER A 36 24.29 -36.64 -4.30
C SER A 36 23.96 -35.19 -3.91
N PRO A 37 24.97 -34.33 -3.70
CA PRO A 37 24.76 -32.88 -3.55
C PRO A 37 24.06 -32.24 -4.76
N ASP A 38 24.16 -32.86 -5.94
CA ASP A 38 23.54 -32.39 -7.17
C ASP A 38 22.10 -32.89 -7.36
N ALA A 39 21.56 -33.66 -6.41
CA ALA A 39 20.18 -34.12 -6.48
C ALA A 39 19.22 -32.91 -6.56
N PRO A 40 18.27 -32.88 -7.52
CA PRO A 40 17.37 -31.74 -7.74
C PRO A 40 16.44 -31.46 -6.54
N ILE A 41 16.23 -32.46 -5.67
CA ILE A 41 15.40 -32.36 -4.48
C ILE A 41 16.29 -32.56 -3.25
N GLN A 42 16.52 -31.50 -2.50
CA GLN A 42 17.25 -31.49 -1.23
C GLN A 42 16.25 -31.43 -0.08
N ILE A 43 16.29 -32.41 0.82
CA ILE A 43 15.42 -32.50 1.99
C ILE A 43 16.25 -32.34 3.26
N ASP A 44 16.10 -31.23 3.99
CA ASP A 44 16.64 -31.10 5.34
C ASP A 44 15.59 -31.65 6.33
N PHE A 45 15.97 -32.65 7.13
CA PHE A 45 15.10 -33.28 8.11
C PHE A 45 15.65 -33.12 9.53
N PHE A 46 15.07 -32.19 10.28
CA PHE A 46 15.37 -31.94 11.69
C PHE A 46 14.51 -32.87 12.56
N LEU A 47 15.18 -33.69 13.37
CA LEU A 47 14.54 -34.72 14.18
C LEU A 47 15.07 -34.77 15.62
N ASP A 48 14.21 -35.27 16.51
CA ASP A 48 14.55 -35.68 17.87
C ASP A 48 14.34 -37.19 18.02
N LEU A 49 15.36 -37.89 18.49
CA LEU A 49 15.34 -39.34 18.71
C LEU A 49 14.36 -39.84 19.80
N LEU A 50 13.72 -38.94 20.56
CA LEU A 50 12.66 -39.25 21.52
C LEU A 50 11.27 -38.74 21.12
N CYS A 51 11.16 -37.92 20.07
CA CYS A 51 9.89 -37.37 19.62
C CYS A 51 9.03 -38.45 18.94
N PRO A 52 7.77 -38.67 19.39
CA PRO A 52 6.84 -39.60 18.73
C PRO A 52 6.59 -39.27 17.26
N ASP A 53 6.46 -38.00 16.91
CA ASP A 53 6.17 -37.57 15.54
C ASP A 53 7.39 -37.70 14.63
N SER A 54 8.60 -37.48 15.17
CA SER A 54 9.85 -37.82 14.48
C SER A 54 9.95 -39.32 14.22
N ALA A 55 9.52 -40.16 15.17
CA ALA A 55 9.46 -41.61 14.99
C ALA A 55 8.45 -42.03 13.90
N HIS A 56 7.36 -41.29 13.73
CA HIS A 56 6.40 -41.51 12.65
C HIS A 56 6.93 -41.05 11.28
N ALA A 57 7.60 -39.89 11.23
CA ALA A 57 8.11 -39.28 10.00
C ALA A 57 9.33 -40.01 9.42
N PHE A 58 10.25 -40.46 10.29
CA PHE A 58 11.54 -41.05 9.91
C PHE A 58 11.44 -42.16 8.83
N PRO A 59 10.63 -43.21 8.99
CA PRO A 59 10.55 -44.27 7.97
C PRO A 59 9.99 -43.76 6.63
N ASN A 60 9.15 -42.72 6.62
CA ASN A 60 8.59 -42.17 5.39
C ASN A 60 9.61 -41.35 4.61
N VAL A 61 10.44 -40.56 5.32
CA VAL A 61 11.53 -39.78 4.71
C VAL A 61 12.61 -40.71 4.12
N VAL A 62 13.02 -41.72 4.89
CA VAL A 62 14.00 -42.74 4.44
C VAL A 62 13.46 -43.49 3.22
N LYS A 63 12.20 -43.96 3.27
CA LYS A 63 11.56 -44.64 2.14
C LYS A 63 11.51 -43.80 0.87
N LEU A 64 11.36 -42.48 0.99
CA LEU A 64 11.39 -41.59 -0.17
C LEU A 64 12.79 -41.53 -0.78
N ALA A 65 13.83 -41.34 0.05
CA ALA A 65 15.21 -41.32 -0.42
C ALA A 65 15.63 -42.65 -1.07
N ASP A 66 15.27 -43.78 -0.46
CA ASP A 66 15.55 -45.11 -1.01
C ASP A 66 14.89 -45.36 -2.38
N LYS A 67 13.68 -44.79 -2.59
CA LYS A 67 12.93 -44.96 -3.83
C LYS A 67 13.44 -44.06 -4.95
N TYR A 68 14.03 -42.91 -4.61
CA TYR A 68 14.50 -41.90 -5.56
C TYR A 68 15.96 -41.47 -5.27
N PRO A 69 16.92 -42.39 -5.28
CA PRO A 69 18.28 -42.13 -4.80
C PRO A 69 19.10 -41.16 -5.67
N ILE A 70 18.68 -40.94 -6.93
CA ILE A 70 19.32 -39.99 -7.85
C ILE A 70 18.69 -38.59 -7.68
N ASP A 71 17.37 -38.55 -7.47
CA ASP A 71 16.60 -37.31 -7.53
C ASP A 71 16.46 -36.63 -6.16
N VAL A 72 16.52 -37.42 -5.07
CA VAL A 72 16.28 -36.97 -3.69
C VAL A 72 17.52 -37.19 -2.84
N ARG A 73 18.02 -36.11 -2.23
CA ARG A 73 19.01 -36.16 -1.15
C ARG A 73 18.36 -35.77 0.17
N VAL A 74 18.56 -36.59 1.20
CA VAL A 74 18.12 -36.28 2.57
C VAL A 74 19.34 -35.95 3.43
N LEU A 75 19.27 -34.85 4.17
CA LEU A 75 20.19 -34.47 5.24
C LEU A 75 19.46 -34.55 6.60
N PHE A 76 19.99 -35.34 7.52
CA PHE A 76 19.48 -35.39 8.90
C PHE A 76 20.15 -34.33 9.76
N HIS A 77 19.36 -33.65 10.60
CA HIS A 77 19.84 -32.64 11.54
C HIS A 77 19.46 -32.99 12.98
N HIS A 78 20.44 -32.93 13.87
CA HIS A 78 20.22 -33.09 15.30
C HIS A 78 19.40 -31.91 15.85
N PHE A 79 18.20 -32.21 16.36
CA PHE A 79 17.37 -31.20 17.03
C PHE A 79 16.77 -31.76 18.33
N PRO A 80 17.60 -32.09 19.35
CA PRO A 80 17.10 -32.61 20.62
C PRO A 80 16.25 -31.56 21.35
N LEU A 81 14.97 -31.85 21.57
CA LEU A 81 14.05 -30.94 22.22
C LEU A 81 14.40 -30.80 23.71
N PRO A 82 14.50 -29.57 24.26
CA PRO A 82 14.92 -29.35 25.65
C PRO A 82 14.05 -30.03 26.70
N TYR A 83 12.78 -30.27 26.39
CA TYR A 83 11.82 -30.97 27.26
C TYR A 83 11.86 -32.50 27.12
N HIS A 84 12.69 -33.06 26.25
CA HIS A 84 13.02 -34.48 26.23
C HIS A 84 14.34 -34.70 26.98
N ARG A 85 14.26 -34.99 28.28
CA ARG A 85 15.41 -35.10 29.21
C ARG A 85 16.63 -35.83 28.65
N ASN A 86 16.41 -36.95 27.94
CA ASN A 86 17.46 -37.82 27.45
C ASN A 86 17.70 -37.69 25.93
N ALA A 87 17.06 -36.75 25.23
CA ALA A 87 17.24 -36.61 23.78
C ALA A 87 18.68 -36.24 23.44
N TYR A 88 19.23 -35.26 24.16
CA TYR A 88 20.56 -34.73 23.89
C TYR A 88 21.65 -35.80 23.94
N ILE A 89 21.65 -36.68 24.95
CA ILE A 89 22.65 -37.75 25.09
C ILE A 89 22.52 -38.81 24.00
N LEU A 90 21.32 -39.01 23.43
CA LEU A 90 21.11 -39.92 22.30
C LEU A 90 21.65 -39.34 20.99
N HIS A 91 21.50 -38.03 20.77
CA HIS A 91 22.12 -37.32 19.65
C HIS A 91 23.65 -37.28 19.80
N GLN A 92 24.19 -37.12 21.02
CA GLN A 92 25.62 -37.19 21.27
C GLN A 92 26.19 -38.61 21.02
N ALA A 93 25.42 -39.65 21.36
CA ALA A 93 25.76 -41.03 21.01
C ALA A 93 25.76 -41.22 19.48
N ALA A 94 24.80 -40.64 18.77
CA ALA A 94 24.74 -40.70 17.31
C ALA A 94 26.00 -40.09 16.66
N THR A 95 26.44 -38.93 17.12
CA THR A 95 27.68 -38.30 16.62
C THR A 95 28.93 -39.11 17.00
N THR A 96 28.93 -39.77 18.16
CA THR A 96 30.00 -40.68 18.57
C THR A 96 30.11 -41.87 17.62
N ILE A 97 28.98 -42.50 17.29
CA ILE A 97 28.91 -43.63 16.36
C ILE A 97 29.36 -43.20 14.97
N LEU A 98 28.82 -42.09 14.45
CA LEU A 98 29.17 -41.53 13.14
C LEU A 98 30.69 -41.37 12.96
N ASN A 99 31.37 -40.84 13.97
CA ASN A 99 32.81 -40.65 13.93
C ASN A 99 33.60 -41.95 14.13
N ALA A 100 33.06 -42.92 14.86
CA ALA A 100 33.73 -44.19 15.10
C ALA A 100 33.63 -45.13 13.89
N THR A 101 32.53 -45.05 13.13
CA THR A 101 32.32 -45.84 11.91
C THR A 101 32.86 -45.16 10.66
N ASN A 102 32.95 -43.83 10.66
CA ASN A 102 33.30 -43.02 9.48
C ASN A 102 32.39 -43.36 8.28
N ASP A 103 31.10 -43.46 8.55
CA ASP A 103 30.05 -43.87 7.61
C ASP A 103 28.76 -43.12 7.95
N ASP A 104 28.26 -42.31 7.04
CA ASP A 104 27.06 -41.49 7.24
C ASP A 104 25.79 -42.32 7.40
N ALA A 105 25.74 -43.53 6.82
CA ALA A 105 24.62 -44.46 7.00
C ALA A 105 24.46 -44.94 8.46
N SER A 106 25.52 -44.85 9.26
CA SER A 106 25.50 -45.20 10.68
C SER A 106 24.53 -44.33 11.50
N PHE A 107 24.33 -43.05 11.12
CA PHE A 107 23.37 -42.19 11.79
C PHE A 107 21.95 -42.71 11.59
N ALA A 108 21.55 -43.00 10.35
CA ALA A 108 20.20 -43.50 10.05
C ALA A 108 19.92 -44.84 10.74
N LYS A 109 20.91 -45.75 10.75
CA LYS A 109 20.82 -47.03 11.47
C LYS A 109 20.66 -46.84 12.98
N TRP A 110 21.41 -45.92 13.58
CA TRP A 110 21.29 -45.59 14.99
C TRP A 110 19.95 -44.92 15.30
N ALA A 111 19.52 -43.96 14.48
CA ALA A 111 18.24 -43.27 14.63
C ALA A 111 17.07 -44.26 14.59
N ASP A 112 17.03 -45.15 13.60
CA ASP A 112 16.03 -46.22 13.51
C ASP A 112 16.02 -47.12 14.76
N THR A 113 17.21 -47.53 15.23
CA THR A 113 17.37 -48.33 16.44
C THR A 113 16.80 -47.63 17.68
N VAL A 114 17.11 -46.35 17.87
CA VAL A 114 16.64 -45.58 19.02
C VAL A 114 15.15 -45.29 18.95
N LEU A 115 14.63 -44.86 17.79
CA LEU A 115 13.20 -44.53 17.61
C LEU A 115 12.29 -45.75 17.88
N LYS A 116 12.73 -46.95 17.50
CA LYS A 116 12.06 -48.23 17.81
C LYS A 116 12.13 -48.59 19.31
N ASN A 117 13.18 -48.18 20.01
CA ASN A 117 13.43 -48.47 21.42
C ASN A 117 13.23 -47.28 22.37
N ARG A 118 12.60 -46.19 21.92
CA ARG A 118 12.50 -44.89 22.63
C ARG A 118 11.99 -44.99 24.08
N LYS A 119 11.15 -45.99 24.38
CA LYS A 119 10.58 -46.23 25.72
C LYS A 119 11.66 -46.49 26.77
N LEU A 120 12.83 -47.02 26.37
CA LEU A 120 13.98 -47.27 27.25
C LEU A 120 14.63 -45.99 27.80
N PHE A 121 14.32 -44.85 27.19
CA PHE A 121 14.96 -43.55 27.46
C PHE A 121 13.98 -42.50 27.98
N SER A 122 12.81 -42.92 28.47
CA SER A 122 11.81 -42.03 29.06
C SER A 122 12.34 -41.24 30.27
N HIS A 123 11.62 -40.20 30.69
CA HIS A 123 12.02 -39.29 31.78
C HIS A 123 12.42 -39.98 33.09
N ASN A 124 11.91 -41.20 33.34
CA ASN A 124 12.11 -41.96 34.57
C ASN A 124 13.42 -42.76 34.58
N ALA A 125 14.15 -42.85 33.46
CA ALA A 125 15.44 -43.54 33.41
C ALA A 125 16.53 -42.77 34.16
N THR A 126 17.33 -43.47 34.96
CA THR A 126 18.54 -42.90 35.60
C THR A 126 19.62 -42.64 34.57
N VAL A 127 20.55 -41.71 34.84
CA VAL A 127 21.66 -41.39 33.93
C VAL A 127 22.50 -42.63 33.62
N GLU A 128 22.84 -43.43 34.63
CA GLU A 128 23.56 -44.70 34.48
C GLU A 128 22.78 -45.71 33.63
N GLY A 129 21.46 -45.80 33.84
CA GLY A 129 20.56 -46.65 33.06
C GLY A 129 20.48 -46.23 31.59
N VAL A 130 20.47 -44.92 31.30
CA VAL A 130 20.50 -44.38 29.94
C VAL A 130 21.81 -44.75 29.24
N SER A 131 22.97 -44.50 29.86
CA SER A 131 24.27 -44.86 29.29
C SER A 131 24.43 -46.36 29.08
N ALA A 132 23.94 -47.19 30.00
CA ALA A 132 23.93 -48.65 29.84
C ALA A 132 23.04 -49.09 28.66
N ASN A 133 21.84 -48.51 28.53
CA ASN A 133 20.93 -48.79 27.41
C ASN A 133 21.52 -48.35 26.07
N ILE A 134 22.18 -47.18 26.01
CA ILE A 134 22.89 -46.71 24.81
C ILE A 134 23.95 -47.74 24.40
N LYS A 135 24.82 -48.17 25.33
CA LYS A 135 25.84 -49.18 25.05
C LYS A 135 25.27 -50.49 24.55
N LYS A 136 24.19 -50.98 25.17
CA LYS A 136 23.51 -52.22 24.78
C LYS A 136 22.96 -52.13 23.35
N LEU A 137 22.27 -51.05 23.02
CA LEU A 137 21.73 -50.84 21.67
C LEU A 137 22.86 -50.65 20.65
N ALA A 138 23.91 -49.89 21.00
CA ALA A 138 25.05 -49.65 20.13
C ALA A 138 25.80 -50.95 19.81
N ALA A 139 26.05 -51.81 20.81
CA ALA A 139 26.69 -53.11 20.60
C ALA A 139 25.85 -54.05 19.70
N THR A 140 24.53 -53.91 19.72
CA THR A 140 23.61 -54.69 18.87
C THR A 140 23.59 -54.16 17.44
N ALA A 141 23.52 -52.83 17.27
CA ALA A 141 23.46 -52.19 15.95
C ALA A 141 24.84 -52.12 15.26
N PHE A 142 25.93 -52.08 16.02
CA PHE A 142 27.30 -51.93 15.55
C PHE A 142 28.22 -52.89 16.33
N PRO A 143 28.26 -54.18 15.96
CA PRO A 143 29.02 -55.20 16.69
C PRO A 143 30.52 -54.92 16.83
N ASP A 144 31.09 -54.17 15.88
CA ASP A 144 32.51 -53.81 15.87
C ASP A 144 32.85 -52.66 16.83
N LEU A 145 31.85 -51.93 17.35
CA LEU A 145 32.06 -50.83 18.29
C LEU A 145 32.16 -51.35 19.72
N LYS A 146 33.34 -51.13 20.33
CA LYS A 146 33.56 -51.41 21.76
C LYS A 146 32.79 -50.42 22.62
N GLY A 147 32.21 -50.88 23.72
CA GLY A 147 31.47 -50.04 24.68
C GLY A 147 32.29 -48.87 25.25
N SER A 148 33.62 -49.03 25.34
CA SER A 148 34.54 -47.95 25.77
C SER A 148 34.57 -46.76 24.81
N VAL A 149 34.31 -46.97 23.51
CA VAL A 149 34.21 -45.89 22.52
C VAL A 149 32.97 -45.03 22.78
N ILE A 150 31.86 -45.68 23.12
CA ILE A 150 30.62 -45.01 23.50
C ILE A 150 30.83 -44.19 24.78
N ASP A 151 31.43 -44.79 25.82
CA ASP A 151 31.71 -44.09 27.08
C ASP A 151 32.60 -42.86 26.85
N ALA A 152 33.67 -43.00 26.05
CA ALA A 152 34.56 -41.89 25.71
C ALA A 152 33.86 -40.78 24.91
N GLY A 153 33.01 -41.12 23.94
CA GLY A 153 32.28 -40.14 23.13
C GLY A 153 31.19 -39.39 23.90
N LEU A 154 30.53 -40.05 24.85
CA LEU A 154 29.57 -39.41 25.76
C LEU A 154 30.26 -38.42 26.73
N ALA A 155 31.53 -38.65 27.08
CA ALA A 155 32.34 -37.70 27.84
C ALA A 155 33.01 -36.61 26.96
N ASN A 156 32.96 -36.75 25.64
CA ASN A 156 33.72 -35.91 24.72
C ASN A 156 33.03 -34.55 24.47
N ARG A 157 33.74 -33.47 24.77
CA ARG A 157 33.27 -32.08 24.56
C ARG A 157 32.98 -31.76 23.09
N GLN A 158 33.76 -32.29 22.15
CA GLN A 158 33.58 -32.02 20.73
C GLN A 158 32.29 -32.63 20.20
N ARG A 159 31.98 -33.88 20.57
CA ARG A 159 30.70 -34.54 20.25
C ARG A 159 29.51 -33.76 20.81
N ASN A 160 29.66 -33.20 22.00
CA ASN A 160 28.67 -32.31 22.61
C ASN A 160 28.47 -31.03 21.78
N LEU A 161 29.57 -30.38 21.36
CA LEU A 161 29.51 -29.15 20.57
C LEU A 161 28.85 -29.36 19.20
N GLU A 162 29.12 -30.46 18.51
CA GLU A 162 28.52 -30.77 17.20
C GLU A 162 26.99 -30.82 17.26
N VAL A 163 26.42 -31.50 18.25
CA VAL A 163 24.97 -31.52 18.48
C VAL A 163 24.42 -30.11 18.77
N ARG A 164 25.15 -29.30 19.54
CA ARG A 164 24.73 -27.92 19.85
C ARG A 164 24.79 -27.00 18.63
N TRP A 165 25.78 -27.19 17.78
CA TRP A 165 25.94 -26.40 16.56
C TRP A 165 24.82 -26.69 15.57
N ASP A 166 24.47 -27.96 15.38
CA ASP A 166 23.37 -28.35 14.50
C ASP A 166 22.00 -27.89 15.07
N PHE A 167 21.81 -27.97 16.39
CA PHE A 167 20.63 -27.39 17.05
C PHE A 167 20.53 -25.87 16.82
N LYS A 168 21.65 -25.14 16.97
CA LYS A 168 21.70 -23.69 16.70
C LYS A 168 21.40 -23.39 15.23
N TYR A 169 21.94 -24.18 14.30
CA TYR A 169 21.66 -24.06 12.88
C TYR A 169 20.15 -24.21 12.60
N GLY A 170 19.50 -25.23 13.17
CA GLY A 170 18.04 -25.36 13.11
C GLY A 170 17.32 -24.11 13.66
N GLY A 171 17.79 -23.57 14.78
CA GLY A 171 17.27 -22.31 15.33
C GLY A 171 17.38 -21.11 14.37
N THR A 172 18.49 -20.97 13.64
CA THR A 172 18.64 -19.92 12.61
C THR A 172 17.71 -20.10 11.42
N ARG A 173 17.25 -21.34 11.18
CA ARG A 173 16.30 -21.70 10.11
C ARG A 173 14.84 -21.58 10.57
N GLY A 174 14.59 -21.10 11.79
CA GLY A 174 13.25 -20.96 12.37
C GLY A 174 12.65 -22.28 12.88
N VAL A 175 13.47 -23.33 13.06
CA VAL A 175 13.00 -24.59 13.65
C VAL A 175 12.74 -24.40 15.14
N TYR A 176 11.53 -24.71 15.58
CA TYR A 176 11.09 -24.63 16.98
C TYR A 176 10.51 -25.95 17.51
N GLY A 177 10.40 -26.97 16.66
CA GLY A 177 9.81 -28.28 16.97
C GLY A 177 10.31 -29.37 16.01
N THR A 178 10.00 -30.63 16.32
CA THR A 178 10.36 -31.78 15.48
C THR A 178 9.13 -32.67 15.26
N PRO A 179 8.94 -33.26 14.07
CA PRO A 179 9.79 -33.17 12.90
C PRO A 179 9.67 -31.79 12.22
N ALA A 180 10.78 -31.25 11.73
CA ALA A 180 10.76 -30.10 10.82
C ALA A 180 11.46 -30.50 9.52
N ILE A 181 10.77 -30.29 8.40
CA ILE A 181 11.21 -30.71 7.07
C ILE A 181 11.28 -29.50 6.15
N PHE A 182 12.42 -29.31 5.50
CA PHE A 182 12.58 -28.33 4.43
C PHE A 182 12.77 -29.07 3.11
N ILE A 183 12.11 -28.62 2.05
CA ILE A 183 12.29 -29.11 0.68
C ILE A 183 12.85 -27.95 -0.14
N ASN A 184 14.04 -28.14 -0.72
CA ASN A 184 14.77 -27.11 -1.46
C ASN A 184 14.87 -25.77 -0.70
N GLY A 185 15.09 -25.85 0.62
CA GLY A 185 15.25 -24.70 1.50
C GLY A 185 13.95 -24.05 1.99
N ILE A 186 12.78 -24.55 1.59
CA ILE A 186 11.46 -24.05 2.02
C ILE A 186 10.89 -24.96 3.09
N PHE A 187 10.50 -24.39 4.24
CA PHE A 187 9.82 -25.13 5.31
C PHE A 187 8.47 -25.67 4.82
N VAL A 188 8.20 -26.95 5.04
CA VAL A 188 6.95 -27.60 4.66
C VAL A 188 6.22 -28.10 5.89
N ASP A 189 5.05 -27.52 6.14
CA ASP A 189 4.17 -27.93 7.23
C ASP A 189 3.31 -29.13 6.82
N PHE A 190 3.31 -30.16 7.67
CA PHE A 190 2.54 -31.40 7.51
C PHE A 190 1.42 -31.57 8.55
N ASN A 191 1.14 -30.55 9.37
CA ASN A 191 0.16 -30.59 10.47
C ASN A 191 0.35 -31.84 11.35
N ASP A 192 1.60 -32.07 11.80
CA ASP A 192 2.04 -33.17 12.66
C ASP A 192 1.86 -34.60 12.12
N ASN A 193 1.49 -34.77 10.84
CA ASN A 193 1.29 -36.09 10.23
C ASN A 193 2.02 -36.22 8.89
N VAL A 194 3.29 -36.64 8.97
CA VAL A 194 4.18 -36.91 7.83
C VAL A 194 4.02 -38.36 7.39
N THR A 195 3.09 -38.63 6.47
CA THR A 195 2.98 -39.93 5.77
C THR A 195 3.76 -39.92 4.46
N TYR A 196 4.08 -41.11 3.94
CA TYR A 196 4.75 -41.24 2.63
C TYR A 196 3.98 -40.54 1.51
N ASP A 197 2.65 -40.70 1.43
CA ASP A 197 1.84 -40.12 0.35
C ASP A 197 1.86 -38.58 0.42
N ARG A 198 1.70 -38.00 1.62
CA ARG A 198 1.77 -36.54 1.80
C ARG A 198 3.15 -35.98 1.47
N LEU A 199 4.21 -36.69 1.87
CA LEU A 199 5.57 -36.31 1.53
C LEU A 199 5.79 -36.38 0.01
N TYR A 200 5.32 -37.47 -0.62
CA TYR A 200 5.40 -37.67 -2.07
C TYR A 200 4.62 -36.60 -2.83
N ASP A 201 3.41 -36.23 -2.43
CA ASP A 201 2.61 -35.17 -3.07
C ASP A 201 3.35 -33.82 -3.12
N LYS A 202 4.21 -33.55 -2.13
CA LYS A 202 5.03 -32.32 -2.08
C LYS A 202 6.25 -32.37 -2.98
N VAL A 203 6.88 -33.54 -3.13
CA VAL A 203 8.07 -33.71 -3.98
C VAL A 203 7.73 -34.11 -5.42
N GLN A 204 6.55 -34.68 -5.67
CA GLN A 204 6.13 -35.16 -6.98
C GLN A 204 6.27 -34.09 -8.08
N PRO A 205 5.87 -32.82 -7.85
CA PRO A 205 6.02 -31.76 -8.85
C PRO A 205 7.48 -31.37 -9.14
N LEU A 206 8.42 -31.78 -8.27
CA LEU A 206 9.84 -31.41 -8.33
C LEU A 206 10.69 -32.45 -9.06
N PHE A 207 10.21 -33.69 -9.23
CA PHE A 207 10.90 -34.65 -10.10
C PHE A 207 10.93 -34.10 -11.52
N LEU A 208 12.12 -34.11 -12.12
CA LEU A 208 12.40 -33.57 -13.44
C LEU A 208 11.55 -34.28 -14.52
N ALA A 209 10.31 -33.84 -14.72
CA ALA A 209 9.79 -33.77 -16.08
C ALA A 209 10.69 -32.75 -16.79
N PRO A 210 11.28 -33.07 -17.97
CA PRO A 210 11.85 -32.04 -18.81
C PRO A 210 10.73 -31.04 -19.06
N GLN A 211 10.81 -29.88 -18.41
CA GLN A 211 9.88 -28.81 -18.70
C GLN A 211 10.11 -28.51 -20.18
N PRO A 212 9.10 -28.66 -21.07
CA PRO A 212 9.23 -28.13 -22.41
C PRO A 212 9.68 -26.68 -22.24
N ALA A 213 10.69 -26.25 -23.00
CA ALA A 213 11.18 -24.89 -22.93
C ALA A 213 9.97 -23.95 -22.86
N PRO A 214 9.94 -22.99 -21.91
CA PRO A 214 8.76 -22.18 -21.67
C PRO A 214 8.25 -21.65 -23.01
N PRO A 215 6.96 -21.84 -23.34
CA PRO A 215 6.42 -21.47 -24.64
C PRO A 215 6.89 -20.07 -25.01
N ARG A 216 7.56 -19.98 -26.17
CA ARG A 216 8.03 -18.71 -26.71
C ARG A 216 6.83 -17.95 -27.25
N VAL A 217 6.56 -16.80 -26.67
CA VAL A 217 5.55 -15.87 -27.17
C VAL A 217 6.25 -14.88 -28.07
N GLU A 218 5.93 -14.91 -29.36
CA GLU A 218 6.42 -13.91 -30.32
C GLU A 218 5.50 -12.69 -30.31
N TYR A 219 6.07 -11.53 -30.01
CA TYR A 219 5.39 -10.24 -30.09
C TYR A 219 5.92 -9.45 -31.28
N ASN A 220 5.06 -9.32 -32.30
CA ASN A 220 5.34 -8.50 -33.46
C ASN A 220 4.75 -7.11 -33.25
N TYR A 221 5.55 -6.06 -33.43
CA TYR A 221 5.14 -4.68 -33.28
C TYR A 221 5.76 -3.83 -34.39
N SER A 222 5.28 -2.59 -34.55
CA SER A 222 5.90 -1.65 -35.48
C SER A 222 6.44 -0.44 -34.72
N LEU A 223 7.68 -0.09 -34.96
CA LEU A 223 8.35 1.03 -34.32
C LEU A 223 8.44 2.21 -35.29
N TRP A 224 8.00 3.39 -34.86
CA TRP A 224 8.15 4.60 -35.66
C TRP A 224 9.63 4.96 -35.77
N SER A 225 10.14 5.08 -37.00
CA SER A 225 11.50 5.56 -37.26
C SER A 225 11.45 7.00 -37.79
N PRO A 226 11.96 7.99 -37.04
CA PRO A 226 12.02 9.38 -37.51
C PRO A 226 12.86 9.54 -38.78
N LEU A 227 13.85 8.66 -38.98
CA LEU A 227 14.76 8.69 -40.12
C LEU A 227 14.05 8.30 -41.43
N THR A 228 13.12 7.35 -41.36
CA THR A 228 12.38 6.88 -42.53
C THR A 228 10.98 7.46 -42.62
N SER A 229 10.50 8.14 -41.58
CA SER A 229 9.12 8.64 -41.47
C SER A 229 8.06 7.55 -41.72
N HIS A 230 8.39 6.32 -41.33
CA HIS A 230 7.53 5.15 -41.49
C HIS A 230 7.61 4.25 -40.24
N PHE A 231 6.56 3.46 -40.02
CA PHE A 231 6.56 2.39 -39.02
C PHE A 231 7.28 1.17 -39.58
N LEU A 232 8.37 0.76 -38.92
CA LEU A 232 9.15 -0.42 -39.31
C LEU A 232 8.71 -1.62 -38.46
N PRO A 233 8.47 -2.80 -39.07
CA PRO A 233 8.13 -4.00 -38.31
C PRO A 233 9.34 -4.48 -37.49
N ALA A 234 9.08 -4.89 -36.26
CA ALA A 234 10.03 -5.44 -35.31
C ALA A 234 9.39 -6.64 -34.59
N LYS A 235 10.25 -7.52 -34.05
CA LYS A 235 9.84 -8.74 -33.36
C LYS A 235 10.60 -8.86 -32.04
N GLN A 236 9.90 -9.25 -30.98
CA GLN A 236 10.47 -9.59 -29.68
C GLN A 236 9.93 -10.93 -29.19
N GLU A 237 10.80 -11.75 -28.59
CA GLU A 237 10.44 -13.07 -28.05
C GLU A 237 10.41 -13.04 -26.51
N PHE A 238 9.35 -13.60 -25.93
CA PHE A 238 9.15 -13.72 -24.48
C PHE A 238 9.01 -15.19 -24.06
N ARG A 239 9.41 -15.51 -22.82
CA ARG A 239 9.33 -16.84 -22.21
C ARG A 239 8.27 -16.81 -21.11
N TYR A 240 7.22 -17.62 -21.25
CA TYR A 240 6.16 -17.76 -20.25
C TYR A 240 6.22 -19.17 -19.62
N PRO A 241 6.06 -19.34 -18.29
CA PRO A 241 5.68 -18.35 -17.29
C PRO A 241 6.87 -17.68 -16.57
N ASN A 242 8.10 -17.82 -17.07
CA ASN A 242 9.30 -17.29 -16.38
C ASN A 242 9.45 -15.76 -16.54
N THR A 243 8.45 -15.02 -16.05
CA THR A 243 8.39 -13.55 -16.13
C THR A 243 9.45 -12.88 -15.27
N ASP A 244 9.97 -13.59 -14.26
CA ASP A 244 10.99 -13.10 -13.34
C ASP A 244 12.33 -12.81 -14.04
N GLU A 245 12.62 -13.48 -15.17
CA GLU A 245 13.80 -13.20 -16.01
C GLU A 245 13.83 -11.77 -16.57
N TYR A 246 12.67 -11.12 -16.66
CA TYR A 246 12.51 -9.84 -17.35
C TYR A 246 12.57 -8.62 -16.41
N GLY A 247 12.72 -8.83 -15.09
CA GLY A 247 12.83 -7.74 -14.12
C GLY A 247 11.65 -6.76 -14.17
N TRP A 248 10.42 -7.30 -14.23
CA TRP A 248 9.20 -6.51 -14.38
C TRP A 248 9.11 -5.39 -13.35
N ASN A 249 8.89 -4.18 -13.83
CA ASN A 249 8.56 -3.03 -12.98
C ASN A 249 7.04 -2.92 -12.80
N ALA A 250 6.60 -1.97 -11.97
CA ALA A 250 5.17 -1.77 -11.70
C ALA A 250 4.34 -1.50 -12.97
N LEU A 251 4.89 -0.80 -13.97
CA LEU A 251 4.22 -0.57 -15.25
C LEU A 251 4.02 -1.88 -16.02
N ASP A 252 5.02 -2.76 -16.05
CA ASP A 252 4.92 -4.07 -16.72
C ASP A 252 3.85 -4.96 -16.04
N SER A 253 3.80 -4.94 -14.70
CA SER A 253 2.75 -5.61 -13.92
C SER A 253 1.35 -5.04 -14.20
N SER A 254 1.23 -3.72 -14.39
CA SER A 254 -0.05 -3.10 -14.77
C SER A 254 -0.46 -3.42 -16.19
N MET A 255 0.47 -3.42 -17.15
CA MET A 255 0.19 -3.75 -18.56
C MET A 255 -0.22 -5.21 -18.75
N SER A 256 0.33 -6.11 -17.94
CA SER A 256 0.02 -7.55 -17.96
C SER A 256 -1.25 -7.93 -17.18
N ALA A 257 -2.02 -6.94 -16.70
CA ALA A 257 -3.23 -7.13 -15.91
C ALA A 257 -3.04 -7.89 -14.59
N HIS A 258 -1.83 -7.86 -14.00
CA HIS A 258 -1.56 -8.44 -12.67
C HIS A 258 -1.84 -7.43 -11.56
N ASP A 259 -1.48 -6.16 -11.76
CA ASP A 259 -1.79 -5.06 -10.85
C ASP A 259 -2.82 -4.13 -11.51
N PHE A 260 -3.87 -3.80 -10.77
CA PHE A 260 -5.02 -3.06 -11.28
C PHE A 260 -5.02 -1.60 -10.84
N VAL A 261 -4.18 -1.22 -9.88
CA VAL A 261 -4.13 0.15 -9.35
C VAL A 261 -3.14 0.98 -10.17
N MET A 262 -3.65 1.97 -10.89
CA MET A 262 -2.80 2.93 -11.60
C MET A 262 -2.33 4.00 -10.63
N THR A 263 -1.19 3.75 -10.00
CA THR A 263 -0.55 4.73 -9.10
C THR A 263 -0.04 5.94 -9.88
N HIS A 264 0.02 7.11 -9.25
CA HIS A 264 0.49 8.36 -9.87
C HIS A 264 1.94 8.29 -10.39
N SER A 265 2.74 7.32 -9.93
CA SER A 265 4.09 7.05 -10.44
C SER A 265 4.11 6.42 -11.84
N ILE A 266 3.00 5.83 -12.27
CA ILE A 266 2.88 5.20 -13.59
C ILE A 266 2.41 6.27 -14.58
N LYS A 267 3.06 6.34 -15.75
CA LYS A 267 2.62 7.23 -16.84
C LYS A 267 1.48 6.56 -17.61
N TYR A 268 0.25 6.89 -17.27
CA TYR A 268 -0.96 6.49 -17.98
C TYR A 268 -1.71 7.71 -18.52
N LYS A 269 -2.68 7.48 -19.42
CA LYS A 269 -3.58 8.52 -19.90
C LYS A 269 -4.81 8.58 -19.00
N ARG A 270 -5.29 9.79 -18.72
CA ARG A 270 -6.49 10.00 -17.91
C ARG A 270 -7.34 11.14 -18.42
N GLY A 271 -8.65 11.03 -18.18
CA GLY A 271 -9.62 12.10 -18.34
C GLY A 271 -10.33 12.33 -17.01
N LEU A 272 -10.30 13.57 -16.51
CA LEU A 272 -10.96 13.96 -15.27
C LEU A 272 -12.30 14.61 -15.57
N TYR A 273 -13.33 14.19 -14.87
CA TYR A 273 -14.69 14.71 -14.99
C TYR A 273 -15.28 14.90 -13.60
N CYS A 274 -16.16 15.88 -13.47
CA CYS A 274 -17.01 16.03 -12.30
C CYS A 274 -18.48 16.10 -12.71
N VAL A 275 -19.34 15.49 -11.90
CA VAL A 275 -20.80 15.68 -11.98
C VAL A 275 -21.19 16.73 -10.96
N LEU A 276 -21.82 17.81 -11.42
CA LEU A 276 -22.23 18.90 -10.55
C LEU A 276 -23.57 18.58 -9.87
N PRO A 277 -23.71 18.84 -8.55
CA PRO A 277 -25.01 18.83 -7.90
C PRO A 277 -25.88 20.01 -8.41
N PRO A 278 -27.20 19.97 -8.24
CA PRO A 278 -28.07 21.08 -8.66
C PRO A 278 -27.70 22.38 -7.92
N PRO A 279 -27.92 23.56 -8.53
CA PRO A 279 -27.68 24.83 -7.86
C PRO A 279 -28.64 25.00 -6.68
N MET A 280 -28.08 25.34 -5.51
CA MET A 280 -28.85 25.59 -4.29
C MET A 280 -29.21 27.08 -4.24
N LEU A 281 -30.36 27.42 -4.82
CA LEU A 281 -30.86 28.79 -4.78
C LEU A 281 -31.39 29.11 -3.37
N SER A 282 -30.91 30.21 -2.78
CA SER A 282 -31.25 30.63 -1.42
C SER A 282 -32.71 31.06 -1.23
N THR A 283 -33.47 31.20 -2.32
CA THR A 283 -34.85 31.71 -2.32
C THR A 283 -35.92 30.62 -2.24
N VAL A 284 -35.53 29.35 -2.19
CA VAL A 284 -36.42 28.18 -2.29
C VAL A 284 -36.64 27.56 -0.90
N ASP A 285 -37.87 27.14 -0.59
CA ASP A 285 -38.19 26.49 0.69
C ASP A 285 -37.45 25.14 0.86
N ASP A 286 -37.35 24.65 2.10
CA ASP A 286 -36.61 23.40 2.40
C ASP A 286 -37.24 22.17 1.72
N ALA A 287 -38.56 22.15 1.51
CA ALA A 287 -39.27 21.01 0.94
C ALA A 287 -39.01 20.87 -0.57
N GLU A 288 -39.01 21.98 -1.30
CA GLU A 288 -38.69 22.04 -2.73
C GLU A 288 -37.20 21.79 -2.97
N ARG A 289 -36.33 22.25 -2.05
CA ARG A 289 -34.89 21.88 -2.05
C ARG A 289 -34.69 20.37 -1.89
N GLN A 290 -35.34 19.74 -0.92
CA GLN A 290 -35.25 18.28 -0.74
C GLN A 290 -35.78 17.53 -1.96
N LYS A 291 -36.92 17.95 -2.52
CA LYS A 291 -37.47 17.34 -3.74
C LYS A 291 -36.50 17.41 -4.92
N THR A 292 -35.84 18.56 -5.11
CA THR A 292 -34.83 18.74 -6.17
C THR A 292 -33.64 17.80 -5.99
N LEU A 293 -33.19 17.60 -4.75
CA LEU A 293 -32.13 16.67 -4.39
C LEU A 293 -32.53 15.21 -4.64
N ASP A 294 -33.76 14.83 -4.31
CA ASP A 294 -34.27 13.47 -4.53
C ASP A 294 -34.36 13.15 -6.02
N GLU A 295 -34.91 14.07 -6.83
CA GLU A 295 -34.98 13.94 -8.29
C GLU A 295 -33.59 13.88 -8.94
N PHE A 296 -32.63 14.66 -8.43
CA PHE A 296 -31.25 14.56 -8.88
C PHE A 296 -30.65 13.19 -8.51
N THR A 297 -30.90 12.71 -7.30
CA THR A 297 -30.35 11.44 -6.79
C THR A 297 -30.86 10.24 -7.58
N ASP A 298 -32.14 10.22 -7.97
CA ASP A 298 -32.68 9.19 -8.86
C ASP A 298 -31.99 9.21 -10.23
N ARG A 299 -31.88 10.38 -10.87
CA ARG A 299 -31.21 10.54 -12.17
C ARG A 299 -29.73 10.12 -12.11
N PHE A 300 -29.05 10.49 -11.03
CA PHE A 300 -27.64 10.15 -10.82
C PHE A 300 -27.44 8.66 -10.52
N SER A 301 -28.33 8.05 -9.74
CA SER A 301 -28.30 6.61 -9.46
C SER A 301 -28.41 5.79 -10.75
N ARG A 302 -29.33 6.17 -11.65
CA ARG A 302 -29.46 5.54 -12.99
C ARG A 302 -28.21 5.70 -13.85
N PHE A 303 -27.50 6.81 -13.69
CA PHE A 303 -26.22 7.03 -14.37
C PHE A 303 -25.12 6.12 -13.82
N LEU A 304 -25.01 5.95 -12.50
CA LEU A 304 -24.08 5.01 -11.89
C LEU A 304 -24.42 3.56 -12.25
N ASP A 305 -25.70 3.21 -12.35
CA ASP A 305 -26.14 1.88 -12.80
C ASP A 305 -25.72 1.60 -14.25
N TYR A 306 -25.76 2.61 -15.12
CA TYR A 306 -25.23 2.48 -16.48
C TYR A 306 -23.72 2.19 -16.50
N ILE A 307 -22.94 2.81 -15.61
CA ILE A 307 -21.50 2.53 -15.47
C ILE A 307 -21.30 1.11 -14.93
N ARG A 308 -22.06 0.72 -13.88
CA ARG A 308 -22.03 -0.65 -13.31
C ARG A 308 -22.32 -1.72 -14.34
N ALA A 309 -23.32 -1.51 -15.21
CA ALA A 309 -23.69 -2.47 -16.23
C ALA A 309 -22.55 -2.74 -17.23
N LYS A 310 -21.57 -1.83 -17.34
CA LYS A 310 -20.38 -2.00 -18.17
C LYS A 310 -19.18 -2.56 -17.41
N ALA A 311 -19.26 -2.71 -16.09
CA ALA A 311 -18.15 -3.18 -15.27
C ALA A 311 -17.92 -4.68 -15.38
N ARG A 312 -16.70 -5.12 -15.04
CA ARG A 312 -16.38 -6.53 -14.91
C ARG A 312 -17.21 -7.17 -13.79
N LYS A 313 -17.68 -8.41 -14.01
CA LYS A 313 -18.52 -9.15 -13.05
C LYS A 313 -17.89 -9.33 -11.67
N ASP A 314 -16.57 -9.51 -11.61
CA ASP A 314 -15.82 -9.69 -10.36
C ASP A 314 -15.68 -8.38 -9.57
N ASP A 315 -15.66 -7.24 -10.28
CA ASP A 315 -15.52 -5.88 -9.72
C ASP A 315 -16.88 -5.21 -9.50
N ALA A 316 -17.99 -5.94 -9.72
CA ALA A 316 -19.36 -5.45 -9.58
C ALA A 316 -19.83 -5.40 -8.10
N ALA A 317 -18.92 -5.17 -7.15
CA ALA A 317 -19.27 -4.73 -5.80
C ALA A 317 -19.79 -3.28 -5.88
N PRO A 318 -20.64 -2.82 -4.93
CA PRO A 318 -21.57 -1.75 -5.23
C PRO A 318 -20.84 -0.43 -5.43
N LEU A 319 -20.86 0.07 -6.67
CA LEU A 319 -21.04 1.50 -7.02
C LEU A 319 -22.38 2.01 -6.44
N GLY A 320 -22.74 1.58 -5.23
CA GLY A 320 -23.99 1.91 -4.58
C GLY A 320 -23.80 3.26 -3.93
N VAL A 321 -24.65 4.20 -4.31
CA VAL A 321 -24.98 5.32 -3.42
C VAL A 321 -25.30 4.68 -2.07
N PRO A 322 -24.54 4.93 -0.99
CA PRO A 322 -24.90 4.41 0.32
C PRO A 322 -26.36 4.76 0.58
N ASN A 323 -27.16 3.76 0.95
CA ASN A 323 -28.54 3.98 1.36
C ASN A 323 -28.52 5.02 2.49
N ASN A 324 -29.04 6.21 2.21
CA ASN A 324 -29.06 7.43 3.04
C ASN A 324 -27.73 8.21 3.04
N VAL A 325 -27.72 9.44 2.50
CA VAL A 325 -27.66 10.74 3.23
C VAL A 325 -27.82 11.91 2.23
N MET A 326 -29.00 12.08 1.61
CA MET A 326 -29.37 13.36 0.96
C MET A 326 -30.37 14.04 1.87
N ASP A 327 -29.86 14.76 2.85
CA ASP A 327 -30.67 15.48 3.83
C ASP A 327 -30.29 16.96 3.76
N VAL A 328 -31.28 17.85 3.72
CA VAL A 328 -31.09 19.30 3.84
C VAL A 328 -30.31 19.65 5.12
N SER A 329 -30.32 18.82 6.16
CA SER A 329 -29.45 19.01 7.35
C SER A 329 -27.96 19.14 7.01
N LEU A 330 -27.48 18.52 5.92
CA LEU A 330 -26.11 18.70 5.40
C LEU A 330 -25.86 20.08 4.78
N LEU A 331 -26.92 20.73 4.25
CA LEU A 331 -26.89 22.13 3.79
C LEU A 331 -26.91 23.11 4.97
N MET A 332 -27.49 22.71 6.10
CA MET A 332 -27.69 23.53 7.29
C MET A 332 -26.49 23.55 8.26
N GLY A 333 -25.36 22.92 7.88
CA GLY A 333 -24.11 23.00 8.63
C GLY A 333 -23.97 22.03 9.82
N GLU A 334 -24.87 21.05 9.98
CA GLU A 334 -24.78 20.06 11.07
C GLU A 334 -23.64 19.04 10.89
N LYS A 335 -23.16 18.83 9.65
CA LYS A 335 -21.93 18.09 9.36
C LYS A 335 -21.01 18.90 8.46
N THR A 336 -19.79 19.15 8.93
CA THR A 336 -18.75 19.79 8.12
C THR A 336 -18.44 18.93 6.89
N PRO A 337 -18.26 19.53 5.69
CA PRO A 337 -17.84 18.77 4.52
C PRO A 337 -16.54 18.02 4.85
N ARG A 338 -16.42 16.79 4.35
CA ARG A 338 -15.29 15.89 4.64
C ARG A 338 -14.68 15.39 3.34
N ARG A 339 -13.42 14.96 3.41
CA ARG A 339 -12.76 14.34 2.26
C ARG A 339 -13.45 13.01 1.93
N VAL A 340 -13.94 12.91 0.70
CA VAL A 340 -14.55 11.69 0.16
C VAL A 340 -13.46 10.68 -0.20
N LEU A 341 -13.71 9.41 0.09
CA LEU A 341 -12.84 8.31 -0.32
C LEU A 341 -13.08 7.99 -1.79
N GLN A 342 -12.03 7.54 -2.47
CA GLN A 342 -12.10 7.15 -3.87
C GLN A 342 -11.99 5.63 -3.99
N GLY A 343 -12.67 5.07 -4.98
CA GLY A 343 -12.65 3.66 -5.33
C GLY A 343 -12.39 3.49 -6.82
N ASP A 344 -12.09 2.25 -7.21
CA ASP A 344 -11.75 1.90 -8.59
C ASP A 344 -12.70 0.82 -9.12
N ILE A 345 -13.07 0.93 -10.39
CA ILE A 345 -13.82 -0.10 -11.10
C ILE A 345 -13.28 -0.33 -12.50
N LYS A 346 -13.21 -1.60 -12.91
CA LYS A 346 -12.69 -2.00 -14.22
C LYS A 346 -13.80 -2.10 -15.25
N ILE A 347 -13.62 -1.43 -16.38
CA ILE A 347 -14.52 -1.51 -17.54
C ILE A 347 -13.82 -2.30 -18.66
N PRO A 348 -14.20 -3.55 -18.92
CA PRO A 348 -13.71 -4.29 -20.07
C PRO A 348 -14.22 -3.64 -21.38
N LEU A 349 -13.32 -3.46 -22.33
CA LEU A 349 -13.61 -2.96 -23.67
C LEU A 349 -13.43 -4.09 -24.68
N SER A 350 -14.45 -4.31 -25.50
CA SER A 350 -14.45 -5.40 -26.48
C SER A 350 -14.16 -4.86 -27.87
N ALA A 351 -13.04 -5.29 -28.46
CA ALA A 351 -12.79 -5.16 -29.90
C ALA A 351 -13.14 -6.49 -30.59
N PRO A 352 -14.02 -6.49 -31.60
CA PRO A 352 -14.39 -7.70 -32.35
C PRO A 352 -13.17 -8.43 -32.93
N ASP A 353 -12.19 -7.65 -33.38
CA ASP A 353 -10.94 -8.01 -34.05
C ASP A 353 -9.72 -8.05 -33.10
N ALA A 354 -9.92 -8.01 -31.77
CA ALA A 354 -8.82 -8.11 -30.82
C ALA A 354 -8.07 -9.45 -31.02
N PRO A 355 -6.72 -9.45 -31.09
CA PRO A 355 -5.96 -10.69 -31.24
C PRO A 355 -6.24 -11.65 -30.07
N LEU A 356 -6.25 -12.96 -30.35
CA LEU A 356 -6.38 -13.99 -29.33
C LEU A 356 -5.05 -14.11 -28.56
N GLN A 357 -5.11 -14.04 -27.24
CA GLN A 357 -4.02 -14.44 -26.35
C GLN A 357 -4.15 -15.95 -26.09
N TYR A 358 -3.18 -16.72 -26.58
CA TYR A 358 -3.10 -18.16 -26.34
C TYR A 358 -2.44 -18.42 -24.98
N VAL A 359 -3.23 -18.75 -23.96
CA VAL A 359 -2.74 -19.06 -22.61
C VAL A 359 -2.50 -20.56 -22.45
N ARG A 360 -3.31 -21.42 -23.11
CA ARG A 360 -3.08 -22.87 -23.28
C ARG A 360 -4.16 -23.47 -24.20
N PRO A 361 -3.87 -24.35 -25.17
CA PRO A 361 -4.93 -25.10 -25.86
C PRO A 361 -5.76 -25.91 -24.83
N PRO A 362 -7.11 -25.92 -24.92
CA PRO A 362 -7.98 -25.31 -25.93
C PRO A 362 -8.51 -23.90 -25.55
N MET A 363 -8.00 -23.28 -24.47
CA MET A 363 -8.42 -21.96 -24.02
C MET A 363 -7.66 -20.83 -24.72
N SER A 364 -8.29 -20.25 -25.74
CA SER A 364 -7.94 -18.94 -26.29
C SER A 364 -8.74 -17.85 -25.57
N VAL A 365 -8.05 -16.87 -24.96
CA VAL A 365 -8.69 -15.71 -24.32
C VAL A 365 -8.43 -14.49 -25.21
N LYS A 366 -9.45 -13.72 -25.57
CA LYS A 366 -9.22 -12.46 -26.31
C LYS A 366 -8.37 -11.52 -25.44
N LEU A 367 -7.40 -10.83 -26.06
CA LEU A 367 -6.67 -9.75 -25.40
C LEU A 367 -7.66 -8.84 -24.67
N GLN A 368 -7.61 -8.84 -23.34
CA GLN A 368 -8.46 -7.99 -22.55
C GLN A 368 -7.96 -6.56 -22.76
N GLN A 369 -8.80 -5.70 -23.32
CA GLN A 369 -8.60 -4.26 -23.26
C GLN A 369 -9.51 -3.74 -22.17
N TRP A 370 -9.03 -2.79 -21.38
CA TRP A 370 -9.83 -2.21 -20.30
C TRP A 370 -9.43 -0.77 -20.06
N LEU A 371 -10.31 -0.08 -19.36
CA LEU A 371 -10.03 1.16 -18.67
C LEU A 371 -10.44 1.00 -17.20
N ASN A 372 -9.85 1.83 -16.34
CA ASN A 372 -10.25 1.96 -14.96
C ASN A 372 -11.07 3.24 -14.81
N ILE A 373 -12.11 3.19 -14.00
CA ILE A 373 -12.81 4.37 -13.53
C ILE A 373 -12.51 4.51 -12.05
N HIS A 374 -11.84 5.60 -11.71
CA HIS A 374 -11.61 6.01 -10.34
C HIS A 374 -12.68 7.04 -9.96
N TYR A 375 -13.46 6.77 -8.91
CA TYR A 375 -14.69 7.47 -8.60
C TYR A 375 -14.85 7.72 -7.11
N ASP A 376 -15.69 8.68 -6.75
CA ASP A 376 -16.03 8.95 -5.35
C ASP A 376 -16.96 7.87 -4.76
N VAL A 377 -16.57 7.27 -3.64
CA VAL A 377 -17.35 6.20 -2.98
C VAL A 377 -18.63 6.73 -2.32
N GLU A 378 -18.62 8.01 -1.97
CA GLU A 378 -19.76 8.69 -1.36
C GLU A 378 -20.22 9.83 -2.26
N PHE A 379 -21.52 10.05 -2.31
CA PHE A 379 -22.10 11.18 -3.01
C PHE A 379 -22.69 12.16 -2.00
N LEU A 380 -22.26 13.43 -2.03
CA LEU A 380 -22.70 14.49 -1.11
C LEU A 380 -23.49 15.57 -1.87
N PRO A 381 -24.59 16.10 -1.32
CA PRO A 381 -25.47 17.05 -2.02
C PRO A 381 -24.81 18.38 -2.39
N VAL A 382 -23.76 18.76 -1.66
CA VAL A 382 -23.09 20.06 -1.77
C VAL A 382 -21.74 19.99 -2.45
N GLN A 383 -21.26 18.78 -2.77
CA GLN A 383 -19.96 18.54 -3.34
C GLN A 383 -20.09 17.91 -4.73
N VAL A 384 -19.17 18.24 -5.64
CA VAL A 384 -19.12 17.55 -6.93
C VAL A 384 -18.74 16.07 -6.76
N TYR A 385 -19.19 15.24 -7.69
CA TYR A 385 -18.79 13.84 -7.75
C TYR A 385 -17.70 13.65 -8.80
N HIS A 386 -16.54 13.14 -8.40
CA HIS A 386 -15.40 12.94 -9.30
C HIS A 386 -15.47 11.61 -10.03
N ILE A 387 -15.16 11.66 -11.32
CA ILE A 387 -15.00 10.50 -12.20
C ILE A 387 -13.71 10.70 -13.00
N GLU A 388 -12.73 9.84 -12.77
CA GLU A 388 -11.49 9.78 -13.51
C GLU A 388 -11.47 8.52 -14.36
N VAL A 389 -11.38 8.69 -15.68
CA VAL A 389 -11.23 7.59 -16.64
C VAL A 389 -9.76 7.41 -16.93
N GLN A 390 -9.17 6.27 -16.58
CA GLN A 390 -7.75 5.96 -16.71
C GLN A 390 -7.52 4.81 -17.70
N TRP A 391 -6.56 4.96 -18.61
CA TRP A 391 -6.21 3.91 -19.57
C TRP A 391 -4.73 3.91 -19.93
N LEU A 392 -4.23 2.71 -20.20
CA LEU A 392 -2.83 2.46 -20.55
C LEU A 392 -2.72 1.60 -21.81
N VAL A 393 -3.30 0.40 -21.80
CA VAL A 393 -3.20 -0.58 -22.89
C VAL A 393 -4.57 -0.76 -23.58
N CYS A 394 -5.05 0.29 -24.25
CA CYS A 394 -6.32 0.27 -24.95
C CYS A 394 -6.25 1.05 -26.27
N ARG A 395 -7.00 0.58 -27.28
CA ARG A 395 -7.21 1.31 -28.53
C ARG A 395 -7.96 2.62 -28.24
N SER A 396 -7.43 3.74 -28.70
CA SER A 396 -8.01 5.07 -28.46
C SER A 396 -9.47 5.17 -28.89
N ALA A 397 -9.83 4.59 -30.05
CA ALA A 397 -11.21 4.61 -30.54
C ALA A 397 -12.23 4.01 -29.55
N LEU A 398 -11.87 2.93 -28.85
CA LEU A 398 -12.76 2.32 -27.86
C LEU A 398 -12.91 3.19 -26.61
N VAL A 399 -11.85 3.89 -26.22
CA VAL A 399 -11.87 4.84 -25.10
C VAL A 399 -12.73 6.05 -25.48
N ASP A 400 -12.57 6.58 -26.69
CA ASP A 400 -13.35 7.71 -27.20
C ASP A 400 -14.83 7.35 -27.26
N ASP A 401 -15.18 6.17 -27.79
CA ASP A 401 -16.56 5.66 -27.81
C ASP A 401 -17.14 5.50 -26.40
N PHE A 402 -16.33 5.05 -25.44
CA PHE A 402 -16.75 4.93 -24.05
C PHE A 402 -17.04 6.30 -23.43
N ILE A 403 -16.13 7.26 -23.56
CA ILE A 403 -16.26 8.63 -23.03
C ILE A 403 -17.46 9.34 -23.67
N LEU A 404 -17.63 9.24 -25.00
CA LEU A 404 -18.79 9.80 -25.70
C LEU A 404 -20.09 9.15 -25.23
N GLY A 405 -20.10 7.84 -25.01
CA GLY A 405 -21.23 7.11 -24.44
C GLY A 405 -21.61 7.61 -23.03
N LEU A 406 -20.60 7.85 -22.19
CA LEU A 406 -20.77 8.39 -20.85
C LEU A 406 -21.38 9.80 -20.88
N GLN A 407 -20.84 10.70 -21.71
CA GLN A 407 -21.35 12.06 -21.91
C GLN A 407 -22.79 12.08 -22.46
N ARG A 408 -23.09 11.24 -23.46
CA ARG A 408 -24.45 11.12 -24.02
C ARG A 408 -25.44 10.64 -22.96
N ARG A 409 -25.07 9.64 -22.16
CA ARG A 409 -25.96 9.09 -21.12
C ARG A 409 -26.20 10.10 -19.99
N ALA A 410 -25.18 10.82 -19.57
CA ALA A 410 -25.32 11.88 -18.59
C ALA A 410 -26.28 12.98 -19.06
N LYS A 411 -26.15 13.42 -20.32
CA LYS A 411 -27.08 14.38 -20.92
C LYS A 411 -28.51 13.85 -20.99
N GLN A 412 -28.69 12.56 -21.30
CA GLN A 412 -30.02 11.93 -21.29
C GLN A 412 -30.67 11.94 -19.90
N PHE A 413 -29.87 11.80 -18.84
CA PHE A 413 -30.34 11.91 -17.45
C PHE A 413 -30.33 13.35 -16.93
N ASN A 414 -30.10 14.35 -17.79
CA ASN A 414 -30.05 15.75 -17.43
C ASN A 414 -29.07 16.03 -16.26
N LEU A 415 -27.88 15.44 -16.35
CA LEU A 415 -26.76 15.63 -15.43
C LEU A 415 -25.70 16.53 -16.06
N ASP A 416 -25.20 17.49 -15.29
CA ASP A 416 -24.13 18.39 -15.71
C ASP A 416 -22.77 17.75 -15.44
N ILE A 417 -22.17 17.18 -16.48
CA ILE A 417 -20.81 16.64 -16.43
C ILE A 417 -19.84 17.60 -17.10
N ILE A 418 -18.78 17.97 -16.38
CA ILE A 418 -17.78 18.92 -16.84
C ILE A 418 -16.40 18.25 -16.87
N PRO A 419 -15.64 18.37 -17.97
CA PRO A 419 -14.25 17.96 -18.00
C PRO A 419 -13.39 18.92 -17.16
N MET A 420 -12.52 18.35 -16.33
CA MET A 420 -11.64 19.11 -15.45
C MET A 420 -10.21 19.14 -16.00
N PRO A 421 -9.50 20.28 -15.89
CA PRO A 421 -8.07 20.32 -16.17
C PRO A 421 -7.29 19.49 -15.15
N GLU A 422 -6.18 18.88 -15.59
CA GLU A 422 -5.30 18.04 -14.76
C GLU A 422 -4.81 18.73 -13.48
N ASN A 423 -4.62 20.04 -13.55
CA ASN A 423 -4.08 20.84 -12.48
C ASN A 423 -4.99 20.94 -11.23
N CYS A 424 -6.24 20.46 -11.31
CA CYS A 424 -7.19 20.47 -10.20
C CYS A 424 -6.65 19.75 -8.95
N GLY A 425 -5.85 18.69 -9.15
CA GLY A 425 -5.27 17.90 -8.05
C GLY A 425 -3.96 18.46 -7.47
N ALA A 426 -3.39 19.53 -8.02
CA ALA A 426 -2.13 20.08 -7.55
C ALA A 426 -2.31 20.80 -6.21
N SER A 427 -1.65 20.34 -5.15
CA SER A 427 -1.81 20.94 -3.80
C SER A 427 -0.94 22.17 -3.54
N THR A 428 0.04 22.42 -4.40
CA THR A 428 0.93 23.59 -4.36
C THR A 428 0.33 24.80 -5.08
N MET A 429 0.95 25.97 -4.89
CA MET A 429 0.63 27.16 -5.70
C MET A 429 1.25 27.10 -7.09
N ASP A 430 2.26 26.27 -7.31
CA ASP A 430 2.88 26.02 -8.62
C ASP A 430 2.00 25.08 -9.47
N VAL A 431 0.75 25.46 -9.65
CA VAL A 431 -0.31 24.66 -10.28
C VAL A 431 0.01 24.39 -11.75
N HIS A 432 0.62 25.36 -12.44
CA HIS A 432 1.08 25.25 -13.83
C HIS A 432 2.07 26.38 -14.16
N PRO A 433 3.15 26.14 -14.92
CA PRO A 433 4.19 27.16 -15.18
C PRO A 433 3.69 28.40 -15.94
N LEU A 434 2.53 28.30 -16.62
CA LEU A 434 1.91 29.40 -17.38
C LEU A 434 0.64 29.97 -16.73
N ILE A 435 0.28 29.53 -15.53
CA ILE A 435 -0.88 30.06 -14.80
C ILE A 435 -0.34 30.66 -13.50
N CYS A 436 -0.57 31.95 -13.29
CA CYS A 436 -0.27 32.61 -12.03
C CYS A 436 -1.53 32.65 -11.18
N PRO A 437 -1.63 31.88 -10.07
CA PRO A 437 -2.72 32.05 -9.13
C PRO A 437 -2.68 33.44 -8.49
N VAL A 438 -3.85 34.01 -8.19
CA VAL A 438 -3.97 35.31 -7.51
C VAL A 438 -4.40 35.06 -6.07
N PHE A 439 -3.66 35.61 -5.11
CA PHE A 439 -3.94 35.46 -3.68
C PHE A 439 -4.59 36.72 -3.09
N PHE A 440 -5.67 36.52 -2.34
CA PHE A 440 -6.34 37.55 -1.56
C PHE A 440 -6.29 37.18 -0.08
N PRO A 441 -5.62 37.96 0.79
CA PRO A 441 -5.54 37.66 2.20
C PRO A 441 -6.89 37.85 2.90
N LEU A 442 -7.22 36.98 3.85
CA LEU A 442 -8.37 37.12 4.75
C LEU A 442 -7.89 37.21 6.21
N ARG A 443 -8.64 37.91 7.05
CA ARG A 443 -8.20 38.26 8.41
C ARG A 443 -8.88 37.43 9.50
N SER A 444 -10.13 37.02 9.28
CA SER A 444 -10.95 36.34 10.29
C SER A 444 -11.60 35.06 9.78
N ALA A 445 -11.87 34.12 10.69
CA ALA A 445 -12.63 32.89 10.41
C ALA A 445 -14.06 33.18 9.87
N ALA A 446 -14.66 34.30 10.29
CA ALA A 446 -15.99 34.71 9.84
C ALA A 446 -15.97 35.13 8.36
N ASP A 447 -14.89 35.76 7.89
CA ASP A 447 -14.72 36.18 6.50
C ASP A 447 -14.78 34.97 5.56
N PHE A 448 -14.16 33.86 5.94
CA PHE A 448 -14.17 32.63 5.14
C PHE A 448 -15.59 32.09 4.94
N ALA A 449 -16.43 32.13 5.98
CA ALA A 449 -17.82 31.68 5.87
C ALA A 449 -18.64 32.59 4.94
N VAL A 450 -18.41 33.90 4.98
CA VAL A 450 -19.07 34.86 4.08
C VAL A 450 -18.64 34.63 2.64
N VAL A 451 -17.34 34.46 2.38
CA VAL A 451 -16.83 34.18 1.03
C VAL A 451 -17.37 32.86 0.50
N GLU A 452 -17.35 31.78 1.31
CA GLU A 452 -17.90 30.48 0.94
C GLU A 452 -19.38 30.56 0.56
N HIS A 453 -20.18 31.30 1.34
CA HIS A 453 -21.59 31.57 1.03
C HIS A 453 -21.74 32.34 -0.29
N LYS A 454 -20.98 33.43 -0.50
CA LYS A 454 -21.04 34.23 -1.73
C LYS A 454 -20.62 33.44 -2.98
N LEU A 455 -19.60 32.59 -2.86
CA LEU A 455 -19.16 31.71 -3.94
C LEU A 455 -20.30 30.79 -4.40
N THR A 456 -20.97 30.15 -3.44
CA THR A 456 -21.99 29.12 -3.73
C THR A 456 -23.36 29.69 -4.08
N ALA A 457 -23.80 30.76 -3.42
CA ALA A 457 -25.13 31.35 -3.61
C ALA A 457 -25.21 32.34 -4.78
N GLU A 458 -24.15 33.10 -5.07
CA GLU A 458 -24.19 34.23 -6.02
C GLU A 458 -23.27 33.99 -7.23
N LEU A 459 -22.05 33.51 -6.99
CA LEU A 459 -21.02 33.41 -8.03
C LEU A 459 -20.99 32.06 -8.75
N GLN A 460 -22.03 31.23 -8.60
CA GLN A 460 -22.19 29.95 -9.31
C GLN A 460 -21.00 28.98 -9.13
N PHE A 461 -20.36 28.99 -7.95
CA PHE A 461 -19.39 27.96 -7.57
C PHE A 461 -20.07 26.79 -6.87
N CYS A 462 -19.43 25.64 -6.95
CA CYS A 462 -19.75 24.45 -6.17
C CYS A 462 -18.50 24.01 -5.42
N LEU A 463 -18.66 23.42 -4.23
CA LEU A 463 -17.55 22.78 -3.53
C LEU A 463 -17.08 21.60 -4.38
N GLU A 464 -15.82 21.64 -4.81
CA GLU A 464 -15.17 20.54 -5.52
C GLU A 464 -14.69 19.51 -4.50
N GLY A 465 -13.93 19.94 -3.49
CA GLY A 465 -13.56 19.04 -2.41
C GLY A 465 -12.61 19.63 -1.37
N ILE A 466 -12.19 18.75 -0.46
CA ILE A 466 -11.24 19.08 0.60
C ILE A 466 -9.92 18.38 0.34
N HIS A 467 -8.88 19.18 0.23
CA HIS A 467 -7.54 18.73 -0.15
C HIS A 467 -6.56 18.94 0.99
N ARG A 468 -5.56 18.06 1.05
CA ARG A 468 -4.48 18.14 2.05
C ARG A 468 -3.37 19.06 1.54
N ILE A 469 -2.81 19.86 2.43
CA ILE A 469 -1.59 20.62 2.17
C ILE A 469 -0.40 19.72 2.52
N PRO A 470 0.49 19.38 1.57
CA PRO A 470 1.69 18.60 1.85
C PRO A 470 2.56 19.32 2.86
N TYR A 471 3.25 18.55 3.71
CA TYR A 471 4.10 19.12 4.76
C TYR A 471 5.21 20.03 4.20
N GLU A 472 5.75 19.66 3.03
CA GLU A 472 6.76 20.40 2.30
C GLU A 472 6.24 21.76 1.79
N SER A 473 4.95 21.86 1.44
CA SER A 473 4.34 23.10 0.96
C SER A 473 3.98 24.09 2.08
N MET A 474 3.99 23.65 3.35
CA MET A 474 3.59 24.48 4.50
C MET A 474 4.61 25.55 4.90
N THR A 475 5.84 25.48 4.40
CA THR A 475 6.94 26.35 4.88
C THR A 475 7.11 27.64 4.09
N TYR A 476 6.66 27.74 2.84
CA TYR A 476 6.98 28.89 1.98
C TYR A 476 5.80 29.55 1.25
N GLN A 477 4.71 28.84 0.92
CA GLN A 477 3.70 29.36 -0.03
C GLN A 477 2.39 29.85 0.59
N TYR A 478 1.99 29.34 1.75
CA TYR A 478 0.67 29.61 2.36
C TYR A 478 0.70 30.40 3.66
N ASN A 479 1.87 30.90 4.11
CA ASN A 479 1.96 31.64 5.38
C ASN A 479 1.68 33.14 5.18
N GLY A 480 0.48 33.57 5.58
CA GLY A 480 0.20 34.94 6.01
C GLY A 480 0.91 35.28 7.34
N PRO A 481 0.79 36.52 7.85
CA PRO A 481 1.58 37.01 8.98
C PRO A 481 1.43 36.10 10.20
N LYS A 482 2.57 35.80 10.82
CA LYS A 482 2.73 34.84 11.92
C LYS A 482 1.78 35.14 13.10
N GLU A 483 1.51 34.05 13.83
CA GLU A 483 0.85 33.92 15.16
C GLU A 483 -0.63 33.53 15.07
N THR A 484 -1.13 32.48 15.73
CA THR A 484 -1.02 32.19 17.17
C THR A 484 -1.11 30.69 17.52
N LYS A 485 -0.38 30.31 18.57
CA LYS A 485 -0.44 29.11 19.44
C LYS A 485 -1.40 27.98 19.03
N ALA A 486 -0.80 26.83 18.73
CA ALA A 486 -1.45 25.53 18.68
C ALA A 486 -2.18 25.20 20.00
N ILE A 487 -3.47 24.90 19.90
CA ILE A 487 -4.26 24.26 20.96
C ILE A 487 -4.34 22.76 20.61
N SER A 488 -3.97 21.91 21.57
CA SER A 488 -4.16 20.44 21.59
C SER A 488 -5.20 20.07 22.68
N PRO A 489 -5.74 18.83 22.83
CA PRO A 489 -5.43 17.51 22.21
C PRO A 489 -6.70 16.80 21.63
N ALA A 490 -6.79 15.59 21.06
CA ALA A 490 -6.13 14.30 21.30
C ALA A 490 -6.40 13.27 20.17
N HIS A 491 -5.43 12.41 19.86
CA HIS A 491 -5.55 10.93 19.77
C HIS A 491 -4.13 10.35 19.57
N ARG A 492 -3.75 9.35 20.38
CA ARG A 492 -2.37 8.82 20.49
C ARG A 492 -2.10 7.69 19.49
N SER A 493 -0.87 7.58 19.00
CA SER A 493 -0.31 6.32 18.46
C SER A 493 1.06 6.00 19.10
N ALA A 494 1.43 4.71 19.02
CA ALA A 494 2.39 3.98 19.85
C ALA A 494 3.89 4.32 19.67
N SER A 495 4.25 5.51 19.18
CA SER A 495 5.67 5.94 19.05
C SER A 495 5.98 7.33 19.61
N GLY A 496 5.11 7.88 20.47
CA GLY A 496 5.45 9.02 21.34
C GLY A 496 5.71 10.36 20.65
N LYS A 497 5.57 10.47 19.32
CA LYS A 497 5.60 11.76 18.61
C LYS A 497 4.21 12.06 18.04
N THR A 498 3.55 13.07 18.61
CA THR A 498 2.30 13.63 18.07
C THR A 498 2.60 14.30 16.74
N ARG A 499 2.16 13.71 15.62
CA ARG A 499 2.14 14.43 14.34
C ARG A 499 1.19 15.63 14.47
N PRO A 500 1.59 16.84 14.06
CA PRO A 500 0.68 17.99 14.05
C PRO A 500 -0.54 17.68 13.15
N PRO A 501 -1.73 18.25 13.45
CA PRO A 501 -2.90 18.07 12.62
C PRO A 501 -2.59 18.51 11.18
N GLN A 502 -2.91 17.65 10.22
CA GLN A 502 -2.63 17.88 8.81
C GLN A 502 -3.53 19.01 8.30
N ARG A 503 -2.93 20.11 7.79
CA ARG A 503 -3.68 21.25 7.24
C ARG A 503 -4.40 20.87 5.95
N THR A 504 -5.57 21.47 5.73
CA THR A 504 -6.41 21.25 4.55
C THR A 504 -6.94 22.56 4.00
N TYR A 505 -7.28 22.59 2.71
CA TYR A 505 -8.02 23.69 2.08
C TYR A 505 -9.28 23.17 1.40
N ARG A 506 -10.27 24.05 1.24
CA ARG A 506 -11.47 23.78 0.42
C ARG A 506 -11.24 24.32 -0.98
N GLN A 507 -11.57 23.55 -1.99
CA GLN A 507 -11.50 23.98 -3.38
C GLN A 507 -12.91 24.02 -3.97
N PHE A 508 -13.18 25.06 -4.75
CA PHE A 508 -14.43 25.32 -5.43
C PHE A 508 -14.20 25.36 -6.92
N ILE A 509 -15.16 24.87 -7.69
CA ILE A 509 -15.16 24.92 -9.16
C ILE A 509 -16.37 25.72 -9.64
N HIS A 510 -16.18 26.53 -10.68
CA HIS A 510 -17.28 27.28 -11.29
C HIS A 510 -18.12 26.37 -12.21
N ARG A 511 -19.45 26.52 -12.16
CA ARG A 511 -20.41 25.64 -12.85
C ARG A 511 -20.36 25.68 -14.38
N SER A 512 -19.81 26.74 -14.97
CA SER A 512 -19.76 26.89 -16.44
C SER A 512 -18.41 27.33 -16.99
N MET A 513 -17.48 27.71 -16.12
CA MET A 513 -16.19 28.27 -16.51
C MET A 513 -15.07 27.43 -15.93
N SER A 514 -13.99 27.28 -16.68
CA SER A 514 -12.80 26.55 -16.21
C SER A 514 -11.98 27.44 -15.26
N CYS A 515 -12.47 27.62 -14.04
CA CYS A 515 -11.77 28.30 -12.95
C CYS A 515 -12.06 27.66 -11.60
N PHE A 516 -11.11 27.82 -10.68
CA PHE A 516 -11.17 27.31 -9.32
C PHE A 516 -10.88 28.40 -8.31
N VAL A 517 -11.44 28.24 -7.12
CA VAL A 517 -11.13 29.07 -5.96
C VAL A 517 -10.73 28.15 -4.81
N ARG A 518 -9.59 28.42 -4.18
CA ARG A 518 -9.18 27.73 -2.95
C ARG A 518 -9.38 28.63 -1.74
N LEU A 519 -10.09 28.15 -0.74
CA LEU A 519 -10.17 28.74 0.59
C LEU A 519 -9.20 28.01 1.51
N THR A 520 -8.15 28.72 1.90
CA THR A 520 -7.06 28.25 2.77
C THR A 520 -7.24 28.83 4.18
N ASP A 521 -6.28 28.63 5.07
CA ASP A 521 -6.24 29.31 6.37
C ASP A 521 -5.72 30.76 6.29
N ALA A 522 -5.02 31.13 5.20
CA ALA A 522 -4.46 32.46 5.02
C ALA A 522 -5.31 33.38 4.12
N GLY A 523 -6.18 32.81 3.29
CA GLY A 523 -7.00 33.59 2.35
C GLY A 523 -7.55 32.79 1.18
N VAL A 524 -7.97 33.55 0.16
CA VAL A 524 -8.60 33.05 -1.07
C VAL A 524 -7.56 33.01 -2.20
N ILE A 525 -7.47 31.90 -2.91
CA ILE A 525 -6.63 31.78 -4.11
C ILE A 525 -7.51 31.56 -5.31
N TRP A 526 -7.42 32.46 -6.29
CA TRP A 526 -8.06 32.34 -7.58
C TRP A 526 -7.14 31.64 -8.58
N ILE A 527 -7.67 30.61 -9.26
CA ILE A 527 -6.96 29.83 -10.27
C ILE A 527 -7.81 29.81 -11.55
N SER A 528 -7.44 30.62 -12.53
CA SER A 528 -8.10 30.68 -13.84
C SER A 528 -7.43 29.79 -14.87
N SER A 529 -8.22 29.25 -15.80
CA SER A 529 -7.69 28.71 -17.06
C SER A 529 -7.16 29.81 -17.99
N ARG A 530 -6.61 29.40 -19.14
CA ARG A 530 -6.04 30.28 -20.20
C ARG A 530 -7.04 31.28 -20.83
N ARG A 531 -8.29 31.34 -20.38
CA ARG A 531 -9.35 32.27 -20.86
C ARG A 531 -9.39 33.59 -20.07
N MET A 532 -8.28 34.05 -19.50
CA MET A 532 -8.21 35.31 -18.73
C MET A 532 -8.65 36.55 -19.53
N HIS A 533 -8.54 36.52 -20.86
CA HIS A 533 -8.99 37.61 -21.73
C HIS A 533 -10.50 37.61 -22.02
N SER A 534 -11.25 36.59 -21.56
CA SER A 534 -12.69 36.55 -21.74
C SER A 534 -13.36 37.55 -20.81
N THR A 535 -14.24 38.39 -21.36
CA THR A 535 -15.05 39.36 -20.59
C THR A 535 -15.80 38.69 -19.44
N ALA A 536 -16.37 37.50 -19.65
CA ALA A 536 -17.09 36.77 -18.60
C ALA A 536 -16.17 36.36 -17.43
N MET A 537 -14.93 35.93 -17.73
CA MET A 537 -13.95 35.56 -16.70
C MET A 537 -13.46 36.79 -15.93
N GLN A 538 -13.23 37.91 -16.63
CA GLN A 538 -12.86 39.18 -16.02
C GLN A 538 -13.96 39.70 -15.10
N THR A 539 -15.21 39.68 -15.55
CA THR A 539 -16.37 40.06 -14.73
C THR A 539 -16.46 39.21 -13.47
N LEU A 540 -16.33 37.88 -13.58
CA LEU A 540 -16.36 37.00 -12.41
C LEU A 540 -15.21 37.27 -11.45
N PHE A 541 -14.00 37.47 -11.96
CA PHE A 541 -12.84 37.83 -11.15
C PHE A 541 -13.08 39.14 -10.38
N CYS A 542 -13.55 40.19 -11.07
CA CYS A 542 -13.88 41.47 -10.46
C CYS A 542 -15.00 41.35 -9.41
N GLN A 543 -16.02 40.52 -9.65
CA GLN A 543 -17.07 40.25 -8.67
C GLN A 543 -16.52 39.60 -7.40
N LEU A 544 -15.66 38.58 -7.53
CA LEU A 544 -15.01 37.95 -6.38
C LEU A 544 -14.11 38.94 -5.63
N GLN A 545 -13.32 39.73 -6.36
CA GLN A 545 -12.46 40.76 -5.78
C GLN A 545 -13.29 41.78 -4.99
N HIS A 546 -14.41 42.24 -5.54
CA HIS A 546 -15.32 43.18 -4.87
C HIS A 546 -15.93 42.59 -3.59
N VAL A 547 -16.32 41.31 -3.61
CA VAL A 547 -16.81 40.60 -2.41
C VAL A 547 -15.75 40.63 -1.29
N ILE A 548 -14.50 40.30 -1.62
CA ILE A 548 -13.41 40.25 -0.64
C ILE A 548 -13.06 41.65 -0.10
N GLN A 549 -13.05 42.66 -0.97
CA GLN A 549 -12.82 44.06 -0.58
C GLN A 549 -13.92 44.59 0.33
N THR A 550 -15.19 44.27 0.06
CA THR A 550 -16.33 44.72 0.88
C THR A 550 -16.27 44.12 2.30
N ILE A 551 -15.85 42.87 2.43
CA ILE A 551 -15.63 42.23 3.74
C ILE A 551 -14.52 42.97 4.50
N SER A 552 -13.43 43.31 3.81
CA SER A 552 -12.31 44.05 4.42
C SER A 552 -12.71 45.46 4.91
N VAL A 553 -13.58 46.17 4.18
CA VAL A 553 -14.05 47.51 4.54
C VAL A 553 -15.05 47.47 5.70
N THR A 554 -15.97 46.50 5.70
CA THR A 554 -16.94 46.36 6.80
C THR A 554 -16.28 46.04 8.14
N ASP A 555 -15.15 45.33 8.14
CA ASP A 555 -14.33 45.11 9.34
C ASP A 555 -13.64 46.39 9.85
N GLU A 556 -13.13 47.24 8.97
CA GLU A 556 -12.57 48.55 9.36
C GLU A 556 -13.67 49.49 9.91
N MET A 557 -14.87 49.48 9.33
CA MET A 557 -16.01 50.24 9.84
C MET A 557 -16.47 49.76 11.22
N LYS A 558 -16.55 48.44 11.45
CA LYS A 558 -16.87 47.87 12.77
C LYS A 558 -15.82 48.23 13.83
N LYS A 559 -14.54 48.32 13.46
CA LYS A 559 -13.49 48.84 14.35
C LYS A 559 -13.74 50.32 14.67
N LEU A 560 -14.05 51.15 13.68
CA LEU A 560 -14.38 52.57 13.90
C LEU A 560 -15.59 52.77 14.82
N ASP A 561 -16.68 52.01 14.62
CA ASP A 561 -17.89 52.10 15.46
C ASP A 561 -17.64 51.64 16.91
N PHE A 562 -16.76 50.65 17.10
CA PHE A 562 -16.30 50.21 18.42
C PHE A 562 -15.49 51.29 19.15
N PHE A 563 -14.69 52.08 18.43
CA PHE A 563 -13.98 53.24 19.00
C PHE A 563 -14.92 54.43 19.28
N GLN A 564 -15.95 54.64 18.45
CA GLN A 564 -16.91 55.73 18.66
C GLN A 564 -17.85 55.49 19.86
N THR A 565 -18.17 54.22 20.18
CA THR A 565 -19.00 53.87 21.35
C THR A 565 -18.24 53.94 22.69
N THR A 566 -16.91 54.03 22.69
CA THR A 566 -16.08 54.06 23.91
C THR A 566 -15.59 55.46 24.32
N THR A 567 -15.86 56.51 23.54
CA THR A 567 -15.45 57.87 23.91
C THR A 567 -16.63 58.84 23.83
N SER A 568 -17.38 58.94 24.93
CA SER A 568 -18.12 60.17 25.20
C SER A 568 -17.17 61.22 25.76
N THR A 569 -17.36 62.46 25.30
CA THR A 569 -16.83 63.70 25.88
C THR A 569 -15.42 64.16 25.47
N THR A 570 -15.16 64.33 24.16
CA THR A 570 -14.25 65.39 23.60
C THR A 570 -14.22 65.42 22.05
N ALA A 571 -15.30 65.07 21.35
CA ALA A 571 -15.27 64.86 19.89
C ALA A 571 -15.70 66.06 19.02
N SER A 572 -16.04 67.23 19.60
CA SER A 572 -16.58 68.34 18.80
C SER A 572 -15.54 69.23 18.10
N VAL A 573 -14.25 69.12 18.45
CA VAL A 573 -13.19 69.98 17.88
C VAL A 573 -12.37 69.26 16.79
N PHE A 574 -12.31 67.92 16.81
CA PHE A 574 -11.52 67.12 15.86
C PHE A 574 -12.25 66.83 14.52
N MET A 575 -13.58 66.90 14.51
CA MET A 575 -14.41 66.58 13.33
C MET A 575 -14.33 67.65 12.23
N ALA A 576 -14.00 68.90 12.57
CA ALA A 576 -13.93 70.01 11.60
C ALA A 576 -12.66 69.97 10.73
N ASP A 577 -11.54 69.44 11.25
CA ASP A 577 -10.28 69.36 10.51
C ASP A 577 -10.19 68.12 9.58
N GLN A 578 -10.84 67.01 9.95
CA GLN A 578 -10.87 65.78 9.15
C GLN A 578 -11.77 65.89 7.90
N GLN A 579 -12.87 66.64 7.96
CA GLN A 579 -13.74 66.87 6.79
C GLN A 579 -13.05 67.69 5.69
N LYS A 580 -12.04 68.50 6.04
CA LYS A 580 -11.23 69.28 5.08
C LYS A 580 -10.20 68.43 4.34
N GLN A 581 -9.68 67.37 4.98
CA GLN A 581 -8.74 66.42 4.37
C GLN A 581 -9.42 65.37 3.47
N ILE A 582 -10.67 64.99 3.77
CA ILE A 582 -11.42 64.03 2.94
C ILE A 582 -11.89 64.68 1.63
N GLY A 583 -12.21 65.98 1.65
CA GLY A 583 -12.55 66.73 0.43
C GLY A 583 -11.41 66.86 -0.57
N THR A 584 -10.15 66.75 -0.14
CA THR A 584 -8.95 66.83 -1.00
C THR A 584 -8.53 65.49 -1.59
N MET A 585 -8.94 64.35 -1.01
CA MET A 585 -8.64 63.01 -1.55
C MET A 585 -9.62 62.52 -2.62
N LEU A 586 -10.79 63.16 -2.75
CA LEU A 586 -11.82 62.77 -3.73
C LEU A 586 -11.62 63.39 -5.13
N GLU A 587 -10.65 64.29 -5.30
CA GLU A 587 -10.30 64.87 -6.62
C GLU A 587 -9.18 64.10 -7.36
N GLU A 588 -8.47 63.16 -6.71
CA GLU A 588 -7.31 62.46 -7.32
C GLU A 588 -7.60 61.06 -7.90
N HIS A 589 -8.83 60.57 -7.82
CA HIS A 589 -9.22 59.26 -8.37
C HIS A 589 -10.13 59.37 -9.59
N ASP A 590 -9.70 60.14 -10.60
CA ASP A 590 -10.26 60.04 -11.95
C ASP A 590 -9.44 59.06 -12.81
N CYS A 591 -10.11 57.96 -13.16
CA CYS A 591 -9.99 57.18 -14.40
C CYS A 591 -8.59 56.97 -15.02
N LEU A 592 -8.00 55.78 -14.81
CA LEU A 592 -6.94 55.28 -15.70
C LEU A 592 -7.54 54.64 -16.96
N SER A 593 -7.43 55.38 -18.06
CA SER A 593 -7.64 54.96 -19.45
C SER A 593 -6.65 53.86 -19.90
N PRO A 594 -7.00 53.07 -20.94
CA PRO A 594 -6.17 51.99 -21.43
C PRO A 594 -5.10 52.50 -22.40
N THR A 595 -3.82 52.30 -22.10
CA THR A 595 -2.73 52.30 -23.10
C THR A 595 -1.43 51.80 -22.48
N ALA A 596 -1.02 50.59 -22.85
CA ALA A 596 0.36 50.25 -23.21
C ALA A 596 0.38 48.82 -23.75
N ALA A 597 0.94 48.68 -24.94
CA ALA A 597 0.95 47.51 -25.81
C ALA A 597 1.89 46.39 -25.34
#